data_AF-A0A1Y3XA72-F1
#
_entry.id   AF-A0A1Y3XA72-F1
#
_cell.length_a   1.000
_cell.length_b   1.000
_cell.length_c   1.000
_cell.angle_alpha   90.00
_cell.angle_beta   90.00
_cell.angle_gamma   90.00
#
_symmetry.space_group_name_H-M   'P 1'
#
loop_
_entity.id
_entity.type
_entity.pdbx_description
1 polymer ?
#
loop_
_entity_poly.entity_id
_entity_poly.type
_entity_poly.pdbx_seq_one_letter_code
_entity_poly.pdbx_strand_id
1 'polypeptide(L)'
;MKKNILKITFATALAVVAGVTAYQAQDKEMMSDLALANVEALARDEGSGDIEIVCGLNGGACWMRSGAICFVGEATYYYCQFVGYTWTSCSSQCN
;
A
#
# COMPACT_ATOMS: atom_id res chain seq x y z
N MET A 1 38.43 -54.61 -10.27
CA MET A 1 38.49 -53.13 -10.24
C MET A 1 37.84 -52.44 -11.47
N LYS A 2 38.03 -52.91 -12.71
CA LYS A 2 37.40 -52.30 -13.92
C LYS A 2 35.87 -52.18 -13.89
N LYS A 3 35.15 -53.18 -13.37
CA LYS A 3 33.66 -53.17 -13.29
C LYS A 3 33.10 -52.12 -12.32
N ASN A 4 33.88 -51.74 -11.30
CA ASN A 4 33.45 -50.73 -10.32
C ASN A 4 33.67 -49.32 -10.88
N ILE A 5 34.74 -49.11 -11.66
CA ILE A 5 34.99 -47.83 -12.34
C ILE A 5 33.84 -47.51 -13.28
N LEU A 6 33.44 -48.45 -14.16
CA LEU A 6 32.33 -48.25 -15.10
C LEU A 6 31.00 -47.86 -14.42
N LYS A 7 30.69 -48.51 -13.28
CA LYS A 7 29.48 -48.20 -12.50
C LYS A 7 29.51 -46.80 -11.92
N ILE A 8 30.67 -46.39 -11.38
CA ILE A 8 30.86 -45.06 -10.81
C ILE A 8 30.74 -44.02 -11.91
N THR A 9 31.42 -44.18 -13.06
CA THR A 9 31.32 -43.21 -14.15
C THR A 9 29.90 -43.08 -14.70
N PHE A 10 29.17 -44.20 -14.81
CA PHE A 10 27.79 -44.17 -15.27
C PHE A 10 26.86 -43.46 -14.28
N ALA A 11 26.99 -43.74 -12.98
CA ALA A 11 26.23 -43.06 -11.94
C ALA A 11 26.53 -41.55 -11.89
N THR A 12 27.80 -41.17 -12.03
CA THR A 12 28.21 -39.76 -12.06
C THR A 12 27.66 -39.05 -13.30
N ALA A 13 27.69 -39.68 -14.47
CA ALA A 13 27.13 -39.11 -15.70
C ALA A 13 25.61 -38.87 -15.57
N LEU A 14 24.87 -39.81 -14.98
CA LEU A 14 23.44 -39.65 -14.73
C LEU A 14 23.14 -38.52 -13.74
N ALA A 15 23.92 -38.41 -12.66
CA ALA A 15 23.77 -37.35 -11.69
C ALA A 15 24.03 -35.95 -12.30
N VAL A 16 25.03 -35.84 -13.19
CA VAL A 16 25.32 -34.60 -13.92
C VAL A 16 24.17 -34.22 -14.85
N VAL A 17 23.64 -35.17 -15.63
CA VAL A 17 22.50 -34.92 -16.54
C VAL A 17 21.25 -34.51 -15.75
N ALA A 18 20.95 -35.19 -14.64
CA ALA A 18 19.85 -34.82 -13.75
C ALA A 18 20.04 -33.42 -13.13
N GLY A 19 21.27 -33.08 -12.72
CA GLY A 19 21.59 -31.75 -12.19
C GLY A 19 21.42 -30.65 -13.23
N VAL A 20 21.92 -30.83 -14.45
CA VAL A 20 21.78 -29.86 -15.55
C VAL A 20 20.31 -29.69 -15.96
N THR A 21 19.57 -30.78 -16.07
CA THR A 21 18.14 -30.72 -16.42
C THR A 21 17.31 -30.05 -15.32
N ALA A 22 17.58 -30.32 -14.04
CA ALA A 22 16.94 -29.63 -12.92
C ALA A 22 17.31 -28.13 -12.88
N TYR A 23 18.54 -27.77 -13.24
CA TYR A 23 18.99 -26.37 -13.30
C TYR A 23 18.32 -25.61 -14.45
N GLN A 24 18.11 -26.26 -15.60
CA GLN A 24 17.38 -25.67 -16.73
C GLN A 24 15.86 -25.66 -16.49
N ALA A 25 15.32 -26.63 -15.76
CA ALA A 25 13.91 -26.62 -15.34
C ALA A 25 13.62 -25.59 -14.23
N GLN A 26 14.65 -25.03 -13.58
CA GLN A 26 14.56 -23.78 -12.83
C GLN A 26 14.60 -22.56 -13.76
N ASP A 27 13.91 -22.62 -14.91
CA ASP A 27 13.43 -21.40 -15.52
C ASP A 27 12.55 -20.74 -14.46
N LYS A 28 13.16 -19.80 -13.73
CA LYS A 28 12.45 -18.93 -12.81
C LYS A 28 11.34 -18.35 -13.65
N GLU A 29 10.11 -18.61 -13.27
CA GLU A 29 8.99 -17.76 -13.67
C GLU A 29 9.38 -16.35 -13.23
N MET A 30 10.10 -15.65 -14.09
CA MET A 30 10.33 -14.23 -13.99
C MET A 30 8.95 -13.68 -14.25
N MET A 31 8.19 -13.54 -13.16
CA MET A 31 6.92 -12.83 -13.13
C MET A 31 7.10 -11.63 -14.04
N SER A 32 6.28 -11.57 -15.09
CA SER A 32 6.38 -10.52 -16.11
C SER A 32 6.50 -9.16 -15.42
N ASP A 33 7.33 -8.24 -15.94
CA ASP A 33 7.37 -6.85 -15.49
C ASP A 33 5.95 -6.25 -15.36
N LEU A 34 5.01 -6.72 -16.19
CA LEU A 34 3.60 -6.35 -16.15
C LEU A 34 2.86 -6.87 -14.90
N ALA A 35 3.16 -8.09 -14.45
CA ALA A 35 2.61 -8.64 -13.21
C ALA A 35 3.18 -7.92 -11.98
N LEU A 36 4.48 -7.55 -12.01
CA LEU A 36 5.10 -6.77 -10.94
C LEU A 36 4.54 -5.34 -10.87
N ALA A 37 4.35 -4.67 -12.02
CA ALA A 37 3.75 -3.34 -12.06
C ALA A 37 2.32 -3.30 -11.52
N ASN A 38 1.53 -4.37 -11.70
CA ASN A 38 0.18 -4.46 -11.13
C ASN A 38 0.20 -4.61 -9.60
N VAL A 39 1.19 -5.34 -9.06
CA VAL A 39 1.38 -5.46 -7.61
C VAL A 39 1.85 -4.13 -7.01
N GLU A 40 2.80 -3.45 -7.66
CA GLU A 40 3.24 -2.12 -7.24
C GLU A 40 2.11 -1.08 -7.37
N ALA A 41 1.26 -1.16 -8.40
CA ALA A 41 0.09 -0.29 -8.53
C ALA A 41 -0.92 -0.53 -7.41
N LEU A 42 -1.15 -1.78 -6.99
CA LEU A 42 -2.02 -2.10 -5.86
C LEU A 42 -1.45 -1.60 -4.52
N ALA A 43 -0.13 -1.69 -4.31
CA ALA A 43 0.51 -1.22 -3.08
C ALA A 43 0.66 0.31 -2.99
N ARG A 44 0.62 1.02 -4.13
CA ARG A 44 0.69 2.50 -4.14
C ARG A 44 -0.58 3.16 -3.63
N ASP A 45 -1.71 2.46 -3.57
CA ASP A 45 -2.96 2.97 -3.00
C ASP A 45 -3.02 2.81 -1.46
N GLU A 46 -2.08 2.06 -0.87
CA GLU A 46 -1.88 1.97 0.58
C GLU A 46 -0.79 2.94 1.09
N GLY A 47 -0.08 3.61 0.17
CA GLY A 47 1.09 4.44 0.45
C GLY A 47 0.86 5.95 0.37
N SER A 48 -0.37 6.41 0.10
CA SER A 48 -0.78 7.80 0.32
C SER A 48 -0.95 8.02 1.82
N GLY A 49 0.19 8.02 2.52
CA GLY A 49 0.33 7.94 3.98
C GLY A 49 -0.90 8.41 4.72
N ASP A 50 -1.53 7.48 5.44
CA ASP A 50 -2.71 7.71 6.28
C ASP A 50 -2.48 8.98 7.11
N ILE A 51 -2.95 10.11 6.60
CA ILE A 51 -3.14 11.30 7.40
C ILE A 51 -4.32 10.91 8.24
N GLU A 52 -4.05 10.51 9.48
CA GLU A 52 -5.10 10.33 10.47
C GLU A 52 -5.76 11.69 10.69
N ILE A 53 -6.86 11.95 9.99
CA ILE A 53 -7.65 13.16 10.15
C ILE A 53 -8.52 12.97 11.40
N VAL A 54 -8.02 13.47 12.52
CA VAL A 54 -8.78 13.51 13.78
C VAL A 54 -9.74 14.70 13.76
N CYS A 55 -11.01 14.45 14.07
CA CYS A 55 -12.01 15.50 14.18
C CYS A 55 -11.71 16.43 15.36
N GLY A 56 -11.84 17.75 15.14
CA GLY A 56 -11.64 18.74 16.20
C GLY A 56 -12.82 18.80 17.19
N LEU A 57 -12.57 19.25 18.42
CA LEU A 57 -13.58 19.31 19.50
C LEU A 57 -14.63 20.41 19.32
N ASN A 58 -14.24 21.59 18.81
CA ASN A 58 -15.13 22.77 18.68
C ASN A 58 -14.91 23.52 17.35
N GLY A 59 -14.53 22.79 16.30
CA GLY A 59 -14.13 23.34 14.99
C GLY A 59 -12.86 22.67 14.48
N GLY A 60 -12.59 22.86 13.19
CA GLY A 60 -11.52 22.19 12.45
C GLY A 60 -12.05 21.11 11.52
N ALA A 61 -11.32 20.01 11.38
CA ALA A 61 -11.71 18.87 10.56
C ALA A 61 -13.00 18.21 11.08
N CYS A 62 -13.83 17.70 10.17
CA CYS A 62 -15.15 17.12 10.41
C CYS A 62 -16.28 18.11 10.74
N TRP A 63 -16.07 19.40 10.49
CA TRP A 63 -17.07 20.45 10.69
C TRP A 63 -17.41 21.15 9.38
N MET A 64 -18.65 21.62 9.24
CA MET A 64 -19.12 22.44 8.12
C MET A 64 -19.73 23.75 8.62
N ARG A 65 -19.77 24.77 7.75
CA ARG A 65 -20.49 26.01 8.05
C ARG A 65 -21.99 25.74 8.13
N SER A 66 -22.61 26.16 9.22
CA SER A 66 -24.05 26.21 9.39
C SER A 66 -24.64 27.44 8.68
N GLY A 67 -25.97 27.47 8.54
CA GLY A 67 -26.70 28.68 8.11
C GLY A 67 -26.85 29.72 9.23
N ALA A 68 -26.54 29.37 10.47
CA ALA A 68 -26.54 30.30 11.59
C ALA A 68 -25.27 31.17 11.59
N ILE A 69 -25.44 32.45 11.93
CA ILE A 69 -24.34 33.44 12.04
C ILE A 69 -24.24 33.98 13.47
N CYS A 70 -23.01 34.34 13.87
CA CYS A 70 -22.72 35.08 15.10
C CYS A 70 -21.98 36.38 14.77
N PHE A 71 -22.02 37.31 15.72
CA PHE A 71 -21.30 38.58 15.64
C PHE A 71 -20.22 38.61 16.71
N VAL A 72 -18.97 38.76 16.31
CA VAL A 72 -17.82 38.90 17.21
C VAL A 72 -17.19 40.25 16.93
N GLY A 73 -17.44 41.21 17.82
CA GLY A 73 -17.14 42.62 17.58
C GLY A 73 -17.97 43.18 16.41
N GLU A 74 -17.30 43.79 15.44
CA GLU A 74 -17.92 44.33 14.21
C GLU A 74 -17.98 43.31 13.05
N ALA A 75 -17.46 42.09 13.26
CA ALA A 75 -17.38 41.06 12.22
C ALA A 75 -18.45 39.97 12.39
N THR A 76 -18.92 39.46 11.25
CA THR A 76 -19.91 38.36 11.17
C THR A 76 -19.20 37.04 10.83
N TYR A 77 -19.46 36.00 11.61
CA TYR A 77 -18.93 34.64 11.41
C TYR A 77 -20.07 33.62 11.31
N TYR A 78 -19.83 32.48 10.66
CA TYR A 78 -20.78 31.36 10.64
C TYR A 78 -20.52 30.42 11.81
N TYR A 79 -21.56 29.82 12.39
CA TYR A 79 -21.37 28.70 13.30
C TYR A 79 -20.82 27.49 12.54
N CYS A 80 -19.96 26.71 13.18
CA CYS A 80 -19.55 25.42 12.68
C CYS A 80 -20.43 24.33 13.29
N GLN A 81 -20.92 23.43 12.45
CA GLN A 81 -21.70 22.26 12.86
C GLN A 81 -20.88 20.98 12.59
N PHE A 82 -20.84 20.09 13.57
CA PHE A 82 -20.16 18.81 13.41
C PHE A 82 -20.93 17.92 12.42
N VAL A 83 -20.21 17.37 11.44
CA VAL A 83 -20.77 16.46 10.42
C VAL A 83 -20.06 15.11 10.35
N GLY A 84 -18.87 14.97 10.97
CA GLY A 84 -18.14 13.69 11.03
C GLY A 84 -17.42 13.28 9.74
N TYR A 85 -17.51 14.07 8.67
CA TYR A 85 -16.82 13.79 7.41
C TYR A 85 -15.38 14.32 7.43
N THR A 86 -14.41 13.42 7.35
CA THR A 86 -12.97 13.75 7.44
C THR A 86 -12.47 14.67 6.33
N TRP A 87 -13.15 14.70 5.18
CA TRP A 87 -12.81 15.62 4.07
C TRP A 87 -13.38 17.04 4.22
N THR A 88 -14.02 17.35 5.35
CA THR A 88 -14.67 18.65 5.59
C THR A 88 -13.95 19.40 6.69
N SER A 89 -13.95 20.73 6.62
CA SER A 89 -13.41 21.56 7.69
C SER A 89 -14.13 22.90 7.83
N CYS A 90 -14.28 23.35 9.08
CA CYS A 90 -14.84 24.65 9.42
C CYS A 90 -14.20 25.14 10.71
N SER A 91 -13.61 26.33 10.69
CA SER A 91 -13.12 27.03 11.87
C SER A 91 -13.81 28.39 11.96
N SER A 92 -14.23 28.76 13.16
CA SER A 92 -15.00 29.98 13.41
C SER A 92 -14.74 30.49 14.83
N GLN A 93 -14.83 31.80 15.01
CA GLN A 93 -14.76 32.48 16.32
C GLN A 93 -16.09 32.41 17.10
N CYS A 94 -17.11 31.74 16.56
CA CYS A 94 -18.42 31.61 17.21
C CYS A 94 -18.46 30.60 18.38
N ASN A 95 -17.44 29.75 18.52
CA ASN A 95 -17.37 28.65 19.49
C ASN A 95 -16.38 28.94 20.61
#